data_AF-A0A4S0L3G6-F1
#
_entry.id   AF-A0A4S0L3G6-F1
#
_cell.length_a   1.000
_cell.length_b   1.000
_cell.length_c   1.000
_cell.angle_alpha   90.00
_cell.angle_beta   90.00
_cell.angle_gamma   90.00
#
_symmetry.space_group_name_H-M   'P 1'
#
loop_
_entity.id
_entity.type
_entity.pdbx_description
1 polymer ?
#
loop_
_entity_poly.entity_id
_entity_poly.type
_entity_poly.pdbx_seq_one_letter_code
_entity_poly.pdbx_strand_id
1 'polypeptide(L)'
;MSGNSSHSWQSEKRPAIPEIVRGHIENGASLWVQYQELREALPEDDTIVQHAWRRLSANLRGAELSGDLGWELSLAQAEDFPEAGEFFILTWLALVVSDRQRLGKVIDLVAENPESIVGVNGAVTLAPVKWLSPFVQGWLESPQWPARVAALAACARHGQDLGSRLPVLLSDRHPEVRMHAVRLLARTGAFEPQLLAELKIDKNPNVRLEAALLLAESGDREGALEVLKALVEDPKTADAVAQRALDRAATLADDDEIKDWVRTMLAKGELDAQAIRVVGIHGDAASWPWLISQMEKGATAEIAGFAACDMLGCELTIGTFFTDDPMRVSDEVAAQYDVDFAILPDVQQFRIALATERLSPLLGEERSLRARTLDRYRAEARSATA
;
A
#
# COMPACT_ATOMS: atom_id res chain seq x y z
N MET A 1 -50.17 -15.52 49.91
CA MET A 1 -49.41 -14.25 49.88
C MET A 1 -47.94 -14.59 49.64
N SER A 2 -47.56 -14.76 48.38
CA SER A 2 -46.19 -15.01 47.95
C SER A 2 -45.75 -13.77 47.16
N GLY A 3 -44.90 -12.95 47.77
CA GLY A 3 -44.32 -11.77 47.14
C GLY A 3 -43.31 -12.18 46.09
N ASN A 4 -43.60 -11.84 44.83
CA ASN A 4 -42.73 -12.05 43.69
C ASN A 4 -41.93 -10.75 43.49
N SER A 5 -40.67 -10.70 43.94
CA SER A 5 -39.77 -9.57 43.71
C SER A 5 -39.06 -9.74 42.36
N SER A 6 -39.73 -9.32 41.30
CA SER A 6 -39.13 -9.11 39.98
C SER A 6 -38.01 -8.06 40.07
N HIS A 7 -36.75 -8.51 40.03
CA HIS A 7 -35.60 -7.64 39.82
C HIS A 7 -35.55 -7.25 38.34
N SER A 8 -35.99 -6.02 38.04
CA SER A 8 -35.71 -5.40 36.76
C SER A 8 -34.23 -5.01 36.72
N TRP A 9 -33.43 -5.69 35.91
CA TRP A 9 -32.12 -5.19 35.50
C TRP A 9 -32.34 -3.99 34.56
N GLN A 10 -32.56 -2.81 35.13
CA GLN A 10 -32.35 -1.58 34.40
C GLN A 10 -30.86 -1.53 34.08
N SER A 11 -30.51 -1.52 32.79
CA SER A 11 -29.12 -1.41 32.35
C SER A 11 -28.58 -0.03 32.72
N GLU A 12 -28.02 0.10 33.92
CA GLU A 12 -27.19 1.24 34.26
C GLU A 12 -26.04 1.32 33.25
N LYS A 13 -26.01 2.38 32.44
CA LYS A 13 -24.85 2.72 31.61
C LYS A 13 -23.68 2.97 32.56
N ARG A 14 -22.84 1.95 32.77
CA ARG A 14 -21.57 2.13 33.46
C ARG A 14 -20.74 3.16 32.70
N PRO A 15 -20.10 4.12 33.37
CA PRO A 15 -19.25 5.10 32.70
C PRO A 15 -18.12 4.36 31.98
N ALA A 16 -17.87 4.75 30.73
CA ALA A 16 -16.73 4.24 29.97
C ALA A 16 -15.43 4.66 30.66
N ILE A 17 -14.46 3.75 30.72
CA ILE A 17 -13.14 4.00 31.34
C ILE A 17 -12.21 4.53 30.23
N PRO A 18 -11.75 5.80 30.30
CA PRO A 18 -11.01 6.44 29.21
C PRO A 18 -9.81 5.64 28.71
N GLU A 19 -9.05 4.99 29.60
CA GLU A 19 -7.89 4.17 29.26
C GLU A 19 -8.25 2.95 28.41
N ILE A 20 -9.41 2.32 28.67
CA ILE A 20 -9.90 1.19 27.87
C ILE A 20 -10.35 1.68 26.49
N VAL A 21 -11.01 2.84 26.42
CA VAL A 21 -11.44 3.44 25.16
C VAL A 21 -10.23 3.80 24.30
N ARG A 22 -9.22 4.44 24.90
CA ARG A 22 -7.95 4.73 24.24
C ARG A 22 -7.29 3.48 23.69
N GLY A 23 -7.25 2.40 24.49
CA GLY A 23 -6.75 1.11 24.04
C GLY A 23 -7.50 0.55 22.83
N HIS A 24 -8.82 0.74 22.73
CA HIS A 24 -9.56 0.36 21.52
C HIS A 24 -9.23 1.21 20.30
N ILE A 25 -9.02 2.51 20.48
CA ILE A 25 -8.68 3.44 19.39
C ILE A 25 -7.27 3.13 18.87
N GLU A 26 -6.27 3.08 19.74
CA GLU A 26 -4.86 2.78 19.40
C GLU A 26 -4.71 1.40 18.73
N ASN A 27 -5.28 0.36 19.34
CA ASN A 27 -5.23 -0.97 18.75
C ASN A 27 -6.02 -1.02 17.42
N GLY A 28 -7.16 -0.33 17.34
CA GLY A 28 -7.96 -0.25 16.12
C GLY A 28 -7.18 0.38 14.97
N ALA A 29 -6.49 1.50 15.21
CA ALA A 29 -5.66 2.20 14.24
C ALA A 29 -4.56 1.27 13.70
N SER A 30 -3.77 0.65 14.58
CA SER A 30 -2.70 -0.29 14.19
C SER A 30 -3.23 -1.53 13.46
N LEU A 31 -4.34 -2.11 13.93
CA LEU A 31 -4.96 -3.28 13.31
C LEU A 31 -5.53 -2.98 11.92
N TRP A 32 -5.99 -1.75 11.67
CA TRP A 32 -6.46 -1.37 10.34
C TRP A 32 -5.31 -1.32 9.34
N VAL A 33 -4.14 -0.79 9.72
CA VAL A 33 -2.95 -0.79 8.85
C VAL A 33 -2.58 -2.22 8.46
N GLN A 34 -2.47 -3.12 9.44
CA GLN A 34 -2.21 -4.55 9.19
C GLN A 34 -3.29 -5.20 8.31
N TYR A 35 -4.56 -4.87 8.55
CA TYR A 35 -5.67 -5.39 7.75
C TYR A 35 -5.56 -4.96 6.28
N GLN A 36 -5.16 -3.70 6.03
CA GLN A 36 -4.98 -3.19 4.67
C GLN A 36 -3.82 -3.88 3.95
N GLU A 37 -2.67 -4.02 4.60
CA GLU A 37 -1.51 -4.74 4.06
C GLU A 37 -1.86 -6.19 3.69
N LEU A 38 -2.54 -6.90 4.60
CA LEU A 38 -2.97 -8.28 4.35
C LEU A 38 -3.97 -8.35 3.20
N ARG A 39 -4.92 -7.43 3.12
CA ARG A 39 -5.94 -7.41 2.05
C ARG A 39 -5.33 -7.11 0.68
N GLU A 40 -4.31 -6.26 0.61
CA GLU A 40 -3.61 -5.94 -0.64
C GLU A 40 -2.70 -7.09 -1.12
N ALA A 41 -2.04 -7.77 -0.18
CA ALA A 41 -1.15 -8.89 -0.48
C ALA A 41 -1.92 -10.19 -0.77
N LEU A 42 -3.08 -10.40 -0.12
CA LEU A 42 -3.82 -11.66 -0.11
C LEU A 42 -5.31 -11.46 -0.48
N PRO A 43 -5.64 -10.92 -1.67
CA PRO A 43 -7.02 -10.64 -2.02
C PRO A 43 -7.92 -11.88 -2.12
N GLU A 44 -7.35 -13.07 -2.33
CA GLU A 44 -8.07 -14.34 -2.46
C GLU A 44 -8.10 -15.17 -1.16
N ASP A 45 -7.28 -14.82 -0.14
CA ASP A 45 -7.26 -15.53 1.14
C ASP A 45 -8.25 -14.93 2.14
N ASP A 46 -9.51 -15.32 1.94
CA ASP A 46 -10.62 -14.88 2.78
C ASP A 46 -10.42 -15.24 4.27
N THR A 47 -9.69 -16.31 4.61
CA THR A 47 -9.58 -16.75 6.00
C THR A 47 -8.70 -15.82 6.83
N ILE A 48 -7.51 -15.50 6.32
CA ILE A 48 -6.57 -14.59 6.99
C ILE A 48 -7.20 -13.18 7.09
N VAL A 49 -7.75 -12.68 5.99
CA VAL A 49 -8.38 -11.35 5.93
C VAL A 49 -9.59 -11.28 6.87
N GLN A 50 -10.43 -12.32 6.96
CA GLN A 50 -11.54 -12.36 7.92
C GLN A 50 -11.08 -12.41 9.38
N HIS A 51 -9.95 -13.06 9.68
CA HIS A 51 -9.41 -13.05 11.03
C HIS A 51 -8.92 -11.65 11.43
N ALA A 52 -8.17 -10.98 10.54
CA ALA A 52 -7.76 -9.60 10.74
C ALA A 52 -8.96 -8.66 10.93
N TRP A 53 -10.00 -8.80 10.08
CA TRP A 53 -11.25 -8.05 10.21
C TRP A 53 -11.95 -8.26 11.56
N ARG A 54 -12.01 -9.49 12.08
CA ARG A 54 -12.63 -9.76 13.40
C ARG A 54 -11.93 -9.02 14.54
N ARG A 55 -10.59 -8.95 14.51
CA ARG A 55 -9.80 -8.21 15.51
C ARG A 55 -10.02 -6.70 15.38
N LEU A 56 -10.01 -6.18 14.16
CA LEU A 56 -10.28 -4.78 13.89
C LEU A 56 -11.69 -4.37 14.34
N SER A 57 -12.71 -5.11 13.90
CA SER A 57 -14.11 -4.82 14.20
C SER A 57 -14.45 -4.88 15.68
N ALA A 58 -13.77 -5.72 16.48
CA ALA A 58 -13.93 -5.72 17.94
C ALA A 58 -13.49 -4.39 18.58
N ASN A 59 -12.39 -3.82 18.11
CA ASN A 59 -11.89 -2.53 18.59
C ASN A 59 -12.72 -1.35 18.08
N LEU A 60 -13.13 -1.38 16.81
CA LEU A 60 -14.10 -0.43 16.26
C LEU A 60 -15.37 -0.40 17.12
N ARG A 61 -15.89 -1.58 17.48
CA ARG A 61 -17.09 -1.67 18.32
C ARG A 61 -16.88 -1.09 19.71
N GLY A 62 -15.71 -1.30 20.32
CA GLY A 62 -15.35 -0.70 21.61
C GLY A 62 -15.31 0.83 21.56
N ALA A 63 -14.70 1.39 20.52
CA ALA A 63 -14.67 2.84 20.28
C ALA A 63 -16.07 3.41 20.03
N GLU A 64 -16.88 2.76 19.18
CA GLU A 64 -18.27 3.15 18.89
C GLU A 64 -19.16 3.22 20.13
N LEU A 65 -19.10 2.20 21.00
CA LEU A 65 -19.90 2.11 22.21
C LEU A 65 -19.58 3.22 23.22
N SER A 66 -18.43 3.87 23.07
CA SER A 66 -17.95 4.94 23.94
C SER A 66 -18.51 6.32 23.57
N GLY A 67 -19.25 6.43 22.45
CA GLY A 67 -19.98 7.65 22.07
C GLY A 67 -19.08 8.88 21.97
N ASP A 68 -19.48 9.98 22.62
CA ASP A 68 -18.76 11.26 22.58
C ASP A 68 -17.34 11.16 23.16
N LEU A 69 -17.14 10.35 24.21
CA LEU A 69 -15.81 10.11 24.76
C LEU A 69 -14.89 9.43 23.72
N GLY A 70 -15.43 8.46 22.97
CA GLY A 70 -14.67 7.80 21.89
C GLY A 70 -14.29 8.77 20.78
N TRP A 71 -15.20 9.68 20.41
CA TRP A 71 -14.93 10.75 19.46
C TRP A 71 -13.85 11.72 19.96
N GLU A 72 -13.97 12.25 21.18
CA GLU A 72 -13.03 13.21 21.76
C GLU A 72 -11.62 12.63 21.86
N LEU A 73 -11.49 11.39 22.33
CA LEU A 73 -10.20 10.71 22.42
C LEU A 73 -9.60 10.41 21.04
N SER A 74 -10.41 9.99 20.07
CA SER A 74 -9.94 9.74 18.71
C SER A 74 -9.53 11.02 18.00
N LEU A 75 -10.23 12.13 18.27
CA LEU A 75 -9.91 13.44 17.71
C LEU A 75 -8.59 13.94 18.28
N ALA A 76 -8.42 13.90 19.60
CA ALA A 76 -7.17 14.28 20.24
C ALA A 76 -6.00 13.45 19.71
N GLN A 77 -6.19 12.13 19.56
CA GLN A 77 -5.14 11.26 19.04
C GLN A 77 -4.77 11.58 17.59
N ALA A 78 -5.74 11.86 16.72
CA ALA A 78 -5.46 12.24 15.33
C ALA A 78 -4.82 13.64 15.21
N GLU A 79 -5.07 14.53 16.17
CA GLU A 79 -4.39 15.84 16.25
C GLU A 79 -2.94 15.70 16.75
N ASP A 80 -2.67 14.79 17.69
CA ASP A 80 -1.32 14.51 18.20
C ASP A 80 -0.47 13.67 17.22
N PHE A 81 -1.10 12.69 16.56
CA PHE A 81 -0.47 11.72 15.66
C PHE A 81 -1.30 11.59 14.38
N PRO A 82 -1.10 12.46 13.38
CA PRO A 82 -1.95 12.53 12.21
C PRO A 82 -1.66 11.44 11.16
N GLU A 83 -1.59 10.18 11.59
CA GLU A 83 -1.33 9.03 10.72
C GLU A 83 -2.62 8.42 10.16
N ALA A 84 -2.46 7.51 9.20
CA ALA A 84 -3.60 6.92 8.49
C ALA A 84 -4.51 6.09 9.40
N GLY A 85 -3.96 5.39 10.40
CA GLY A 85 -4.75 4.57 11.34
C GLY A 85 -5.70 5.39 12.20
N GLU A 86 -5.22 6.53 12.70
CA GLU A 86 -5.97 7.46 13.55
C GLU A 86 -7.11 8.11 12.76
N PHE A 87 -6.82 8.56 11.54
CA PHE A 87 -7.84 9.10 10.65
C PHE A 87 -8.86 8.06 10.19
N PHE A 88 -8.47 6.78 10.10
CA PHE A 88 -9.42 5.69 9.88
C PHE A 88 -10.43 5.59 11.02
N ILE A 89 -9.97 5.52 12.27
CA ILE A 89 -10.86 5.43 13.44
C ILE A 89 -11.73 6.67 13.57
N LEU A 90 -11.14 7.86 13.44
CA LEU A 90 -11.86 9.13 13.55
C LEU A 90 -12.99 9.23 12.50
N THR A 91 -12.68 8.89 11.25
CA THR A 91 -13.67 8.89 10.15
C THR A 91 -14.74 7.85 10.39
N TRP A 92 -14.38 6.64 10.84
CA TRP A 92 -15.32 5.57 11.13
C TRP A 92 -16.35 6.01 12.18
N LEU A 93 -15.89 6.62 13.28
CA LEU A 93 -16.75 7.13 14.35
C LEU A 93 -17.64 8.29 13.89
N ALA A 94 -17.21 9.11 12.93
CA ALA A 94 -18.05 10.14 12.34
C ALA A 94 -19.13 9.56 11.42
N LEU A 95 -18.79 8.53 10.63
CA LEU A 95 -19.69 7.86 9.68
C LEU A 95 -20.79 7.07 10.39
N VAL A 96 -20.44 6.30 11.44
CA VAL A 96 -21.39 5.41 12.14
C VAL A 96 -22.55 6.18 12.78
N VAL A 97 -22.31 7.39 13.28
CA VAL A 97 -23.36 8.28 13.80
C VAL A 97 -23.95 9.22 12.74
N SER A 98 -23.42 9.17 11.51
CA SER A 98 -23.84 10.02 10.38
C SER A 98 -23.83 11.53 10.72
N ASP A 99 -22.77 11.99 11.38
CA ASP A 99 -22.63 13.37 11.84
C ASP A 99 -21.86 14.25 10.82
N ARG A 100 -22.57 15.21 10.22
CA ARG A 100 -22.01 16.16 9.23
C ARG A 100 -20.92 17.05 9.81
N GLN A 101 -21.04 17.47 11.07
CA GLN A 101 -20.08 18.37 11.69
C GLN A 101 -18.77 17.63 11.99
N ARG A 102 -18.86 16.41 12.51
CA ARG A 102 -17.70 15.54 12.73
C ARG A 102 -16.97 15.23 11.43
N LEU A 103 -17.71 14.88 10.38
CA LEU A 103 -17.12 14.66 9.05
C LEU A 103 -16.48 15.94 8.49
N GLY A 104 -17.10 17.11 8.68
CA GLY A 104 -16.48 18.39 8.32
C GLY A 104 -15.12 18.60 8.99
N LYS A 105 -15.05 18.36 10.32
CA LYS A 105 -13.79 18.45 11.07
C LYS A 105 -12.73 17.44 10.58
N VAL A 106 -13.12 16.22 10.21
CA VAL A 106 -12.21 15.25 9.58
C VAL A 106 -11.65 15.80 8.27
N ILE A 107 -12.50 16.33 7.39
CA ILE A 107 -12.06 16.88 6.10
C ILE A 107 -11.11 18.08 6.30
N ASP A 108 -11.40 18.95 7.27
CA ASP A 108 -10.53 20.09 7.60
C ASP A 108 -9.14 19.59 8.07
N LEU A 109 -9.09 18.60 8.96
CA LEU A 109 -7.83 18.04 9.47
C LEU A 109 -7.02 17.34 8.37
N VAL A 110 -7.65 16.65 7.41
CA VAL A 110 -6.94 16.07 6.26
C VAL A 110 -6.43 17.14 5.31
N ALA A 111 -7.16 18.25 5.15
CA ALA A 111 -6.67 19.36 4.34
C ALA A 111 -5.37 19.95 4.90
N GLU A 112 -5.18 19.88 6.22
CA GLU A 112 -3.95 20.26 6.93
C GLU A 112 -2.88 19.14 6.92
N ASN A 113 -3.31 17.87 6.86
CA ASN A 113 -2.44 16.69 6.87
C ASN A 113 -2.76 15.74 5.69
N PRO A 114 -2.37 16.07 4.45
CA PRO A 114 -2.84 15.37 3.26
C PRO A 114 -2.57 13.86 3.23
N GLU A 115 -1.49 13.39 3.86
CA GLU A 115 -1.11 11.98 3.90
C GLU A 115 -2.12 11.11 4.66
N SER A 116 -2.90 11.69 5.57
CA SER A 116 -3.89 10.97 6.36
C SER A 116 -5.18 10.63 5.59
N ILE A 117 -5.32 11.11 4.36
CA ILE A 117 -6.44 10.76 3.45
C ILE A 117 -6.58 9.24 3.27
N VAL A 118 -5.47 8.48 3.38
CA VAL A 118 -5.47 7.02 3.30
C VAL A 118 -6.39 6.41 4.37
N GLY A 119 -6.39 6.97 5.58
CA GLY A 119 -7.27 6.57 6.67
C GLY A 119 -8.76 6.81 6.39
N VAL A 120 -9.07 8.01 5.90
CA VAL A 120 -10.45 8.38 5.49
C VAL A 120 -10.96 7.45 4.40
N ASN A 121 -10.13 7.21 3.37
CA ASN A 121 -10.46 6.30 2.28
C ASN A 121 -10.68 4.87 2.78
N GLY A 122 -9.88 4.40 3.74
CA GLY A 122 -10.07 3.13 4.40
C GLY A 122 -11.44 3.02 5.07
N ALA A 123 -11.82 4.03 5.86
CA ALA A 123 -13.08 4.06 6.59
C ALA A 123 -14.27 4.09 5.63
N VAL A 124 -14.20 4.93 4.59
CA VAL A 124 -15.21 5.01 3.53
C VAL A 124 -15.35 3.69 2.78
N THR A 125 -14.24 3.03 2.46
CA THR A 125 -14.23 1.76 1.71
C THR A 125 -14.85 0.60 2.51
N LEU A 126 -14.75 0.64 3.84
CA LEU A 126 -15.28 -0.39 4.74
C LEU A 126 -16.69 -0.06 5.27
N ALA A 127 -17.12 1.21 5.18
CA ALA A 127 -18.42 1.64 5.64
C ALA A 127 -19.58 1.05 4.80
N PRO A 128 -20.71 0.69 5.43
CA PRO A 128 -21.95 0.37 4.70
C PRO A 128 -22.45 1.55 3.85
N VAL A 129 -22.99 1.27 2.67
CA VAL A 129 -23.57 2.28 1.74
C VAL A 129 -24.51 3.26 2.43
N LYS A 130 -25.34 2.78 3.37
CA LYS A 130 -26.31 3.58 4.13
C LYS A 130 -25.67 4.68 5.00
N TRP A 131 -24.41 4.52 5.40
CA TRP A 131 -23.67 5.55 6.14
C TRP A 131 -23.12 6.62 5.20
N LEU A 132 -22.87 6.27 3.93
CA LEU A 132 -22.23 7.17 2.95
C LEU A 132 -23.24 7.96 2.13
N SER A 133 -24.38 7.35 1.78
CA SER A 133 -25.38 7.93 0.86
C SER A 133 -25.84 9.36 1.23
N PRO A 134 -25.93 9.79 2.50
CA PRO A 134 -26.31 11.17 2.84
C PRO A 134 -25.26 12.24 2.50
N PHE A 135 -24.03 11.85 2.15
CA PHE A 135 -22.86 12.73 2.03
C PHE A 135 -22.25 12.76 0.64
N VAL A 136 -22.22 11.62 -0.08
CA VAL A 136 -21.44 11.48 -1.34
C VAL A 136 -21.70 12.59 -2.35
N GLN A 137 -22.96 12.97 -2.60
CA GLN A 137 -23.26 14.05 -3.55
C GLN A 137 -22.67 15.39 -3.12
N GLY A 138 -22.85 15.78 -1.86
CA GLY A 138 -22.28 17.02 -1.33
C GLY A 138 -20.75 17.00 -1.29
N TRP A 139 -20.16 15.83 -1.10
CA TRP A 139 -18.71 15.65 -1.16
C TRP A 139 -18.14 15.79 -2.57
N LEU A 140 -18.81 15.25 -3.60
CA LEU A 140 -18.39 15.44 -5.01
C LEU A 140 -18.37 16.92 -5.42
N GLU A 141 -19.30 17.72 -4.88
CA GLU A 141 -19.45 19.14 -5.17
C GLU A 141 -18.67 20.04 -4.20
N SER A 142 -17.98 19.45 -3.21
CA SER A 142 -17.28 20.20 -2.18
C SER A 142 -16.10 20.99 -2.74
N PRO A 143 -15.85 22.23 -2.25
CA PRO A 143 -14.65 22.98 -2.61
C PRO A 143 -13.37 22.31 -2.07
N GLN A 144 -13.46 21.53 -1.00
CA GLN A 144 -12.34 20.86 -0.34
C GLN A 144 -12.01 19.54 -1.04
N TRP A 145 -10.73 19.36 -1.41
CA TRP A 145 -10.26 18.18 -2.13
C TRP A 145 -10.41 16.86 -1.34
N PRO A 146 -10.25 16.79 0.00
CA PRO A 146 -10.36 15.51 0.71
C PRO A 146 -11.78 14.96 0.64
N ALA A 147 -12.80 15.83 0.65
CA ALA A 147 -14.20 15.42 0.48
C ALA A 147 -14.42 14.81 -0.92
N ARG A 148 -13.89 15.43 -1.98
CA ARG A 148 -14.00 14.87 -3.35
C ARG A 148 -13.30 13.52 -3.47
N VAL A 149 -12.14 13.34 -2.83
CA VAL A 149 -11.44 12.05 -2.76
C VAL A 149 -12.26 11.00 -2.01
N ALA A 150 -12.81 11.33 -0.83
CA ALA A 150 -13.69 10.44 -0.07
C ALA A 150 -14.93 10.00 -0.89
N ALA A 151 -15.52 10.91 -1.65
CA ALA A 151 -16.62 10.57 -2.55
C ALA A 151 -16.19 9.61 -3.67
N LEU A 152 -15.03 9.85 -4.31
CA LEU A 152 -14.48 8.95 -5.33
C LEU A 152 -14.21 7.55 -4.76
N ALA A 153 -13.66 7.46 -3.54
CA ALA A 153 -13.46 6.19 -2.85
C ALA A 153 -14.78 5.45 -2.60
N ALA A 154 -15.82 6.17 -2.14
CA ALA A 154 -17.16 5.61 -1.95
C ALA A 154 -17.76 5.10 -3.27
N CYS A 155 -17.68 5.90 -4.34
CA CYS A 155 -18.17 5.54 -5.66
C CYS A 155 -17.47 4.30 -6.21
N ALA A 156 -16.14 4.26 -6.12
CA ALA A 156 -15.35 3.11 -6.51
C ALA A 156 -15.79 1.86 -5.74
N ARG A 157 -15.83 1.92 -4.40
CA ARG A 157 -16.18 0.77 -3.57
C ARG A 157 -17.53 0.16 -3.91
N HIS A 158 -18.51 1.00 -4.23
CA HIS A 158 -19.91 0.60 -4.45
C HIS A 158 -20.31 0.53 -5.93
N GLY A 159 -19.35 0.62 -6.86
CA GLY A 159 -19.59 0.49 -8.29
C GLY A 159 -20.51 1.56 -8.86
N GLN A 160 -20.46 2.77 -8.32
CA GLN A 160 -21.26 3.90 -8.83
C GLN A 160 -20.57 4.49 -10.06
N ASP A 161 -21.30 4.54 -11.17
CA ASP A 161 -20.88 5.25 -12.37
C ASP A 161 -21.12 6.76 -12.19
N LEU A 162 -20.08 7.55 -12.41
CA LEU A 162 -20.13 9.01 -12.33
C LEU A 162 -20.49 9.66 -13.68
N GLY A 163 -20.52 8.90 -14.78
CA GLY A 163 -20.87 9.36 -16.12
C GLY A 163 -20.16 10.66 -16.48
N SER A 164 -20.94 11.69 -16.83
CA SER A 164 -20.42 13.01 -17.22
C SER A 164 -19.68 13.78 -16.11
N ARG A 165 -19.75 13.36 -14.85
CA ARG A 165 -18.98 13.97 -13.75
C ARG A 165 -17.53 13.51 -13.71
N LEU A 166 -17.23 12.31 -14.22
CA LEU A 166 -15.88 11.74 -14.16
C LEU A 166 -14.83 12.59 -14.93
N PRO A 167 -15.10 13.06 -16.17
CA PRO A 167 -14.17 13.95 -16.87
C PRO A 167 -13.82 15.23 -16.10
N VAL A 168 -14.77 15.79 -15.35
CA VAL A 168 -14.52 17.00 -14.53
C VAL A 168 -13.53 16.70 -13.39
N LEU A 169 -13.65 15.52 -12.77
CA LEU A 169 -12.78 15.10 -11.67
C LEU A 169 -11.39 14.67 -12.16
N LEU A 170 -11.29 14.15 -13.38
CA LEU A 170 -10.02 13.85 -14.03
C LEU A 170 -9.21 15.13 -14.36
N SER A 171 -9.87 16.27 -14.52
CA SER A 171 -9.23 17.58 -14.69
C SER A 171 -9.23 18.43 -13.41
N ASP A 172 -9.45 17.82 -12.23
CA ASP A 172 -9.50 18.56 -10.97
C ASP A 172 -8.18 19.28 -10.67
N ARG A 173 -8.27 20.46 -10.05
CA ARG A 173 -7.11 21.25 -9.62
C ARG A 173 -6.17 20.48 -8.68
N HIS A 174 -6.71 19.58 -7.86
CA HIS A 174 -5.96 18.85 -6.87
C HIS A 174 -5.52 17.47 -7.40
N PRO A 175 -4.22 17.13 -7.33
CA PRO A 175 -3.71 15.88 -7.89
C PRO A 175 -4.30 14.62 -7.25
N GLU A 176 -4.58 14.63 -5.94
CA GLU A 176 -5.21 13.49 -5.27
C GLU A 176 -6.59 13.16 -5.86
N VAL A 177 -7.37 14.18 -6.25
CA VAL A 177 -8.69 13.96 -6.87
C VAL A 177 -8.51 13.33 -8.24
N ARG A 178 -7.57 13.84 -9.04
CA ARG A 178 -7.26 13.27 -10.36
C ARG A 178 -6.81 11.81 -10.24
N MET A 179 -5.90 11.50 -9.31
CA MET A 179 -5.40 10.15 -9.05
C MET A 179 -6.56 9.17 -8.74
N HIS A 180 -7.47 9.54 -7.84
CA HIS A 180 -8.62 8.69 -7.49
C HIS A 180 -9.65 8.60 -8.62
N ALA A 181 -9.78 9.65 -9.45
CA ALA A 181 -10.61 9.62 -10.64
C ALA A 181 -10.05 8.66 -11.70
N VAL A 182 -8.73 8.59 -11.88
CA VAL A 182 -8.09 7.60 -12.77
C VAL A 182 -8.36 6.17 -12.28
N ARG A 183 -8.22 5.90 -10.98
CA ARG A 183 -8.57 4.58 -10.41
C ARG A 183 -10.03 4.20 -10.65
N LEU A 184 -10.94 5.17 -10.56
CA LEU A 184 -12.34 4.93 -10.86
C LEU A 184 -12.57 4.67 -12.36
N LEU A 185 -11.89 5.43 -13.23
CA LEU A 185 -11.92 5.26 -14.68
C LEU A 185 -11.50 3.85 -15.10
N ALA A 186 -10.45 3.29 -14.49
CA ALA A 186 -9.99 1.92 -14.74
C ALA A 186 -11.11 0.88 -14.63
N ARG A 187 -12.01 1.07 -13.67
CA ARG A 187 -13.13 0.15 -13.40
C ARG A 187 -14.27 0.26 -14.41
N THR A 188 -14.31 1.34 -15.18
CA THR A 188 -15.31 1.52 -16.25
C THR A 188 -14.90 0.82 -17.54
N GLY A 189 -13.60 0.56 -17.73
CA GLY A 189 -13.06 -0.09 -18.94
C GLY A 189 -13.16 0.72 -20.23
N ALA A 190 -13.62 1.98 -20.17
CA ALA A 190 -13.78 2.85 -21.34
C ALA A 190 -13.18 4.24 -21.07
N PHE A 191 -12.24 4.65 -21.92
CA PHE A 191 -11.57 5.95 -21.80
C PHE A 191 -11.17 6.49 -23.17
N GLU A 192 -11.13 7.82 -23.26
CA GLU A 192 -10.74 8.53 -24.48
C GLU A 192 -9.20 8.56 -24.60
N PRO A 193 -8.60 8.24 -25.77
CA PRO A 193 -7.14 8.24 -25.95
C PRO A 193 -6.48 9.59 -25.61
N GLN A 194 -7.16 10.70 -25.92
CA GLN A 194 -6.66 12.04 -25.61
C GLN A 194 -6.52 12.29 -24.10
N LEU A 195 -7.49 11.82 -23.33
CA LEU A 195 -7.45 11.92 -21.87
C LEU A 195 -6.27 11.14 -21.30
N LEU A 196 -6.04 9.91 -21.80
CA LEU A 196 -4.87 9.13 -21.39
C LEU A 196 -3.55 9.85 -21.69
N ALA A 197 -3.43 10.44 -22.88
CA ALA A 197 -2.23 11.19 -23.25
C ALA A 197 -1.93 12.34 -22.26
N GLU A 198 -2.97 13.04 -21.79
CA GLU A 198 -2.84 14.10 -20.78
C GLU A 198 -2.44 13.56 -19.40
N LEU A 199 -3.01 12.43 -18.98
CA LEU A 199 -2.70 11.79 -17.69
C LEU A 199 -1.26 11.24 -17.63
N LYS A 200 -0.73 10.72 -18.74
CA LYS A 200 0.66 10.23 -18.83
C LYS A 200 1.70 11.33 -18.53
N ILE A 201 1.37 12.58 -18.84
CA ILE A 201 2.26 13.74 -18.68
C ILE A 201 1.84 14.65 -17.52
N ASP A 202 0.98 14.16 -16.62
CA ASP A 202 0.55 14.94 -15.46
C ASP A 202 1.77 15.38 -14.62
N LYS A 203 1.70 16.60 -14.08
CA LYS A 203 2.77 17.17 -13.27
C LYS A 203 3.00 16.39 -11.97
N ASN A 204 1.99 15.68 -11.48
CA ASN A 204 2.07 14.90 -10.26
C ASN A 204 2.43 13.43 -10.58
N PRO A 205 3.50 12.88 -9.98
CA PRO A 205 3.95 11.53 -10.25
C PRO A 205 2.96 10.44 -9.84
N ASN A 206 2.12 10.66 -8.82
CA ASN A 206 1.06 9.70 -8.45
C ASN A 206 -0.01 9.58 -9.55
N VAL A 207 -0.37 10.69 -10.20
CA VAL A 207 -1.34 10.66 -11.31
C VAL A 207 -0.73 9.91 -12.50
N ARG A 208 0.55 10.17 -12.82
CA ARG A 208 1.27 9.42 -13.86
C ARG A 208 1.34 7.92 -13.55
N LEU A 209 1.58 7.55 -12.28
CA LEU A 209 1.62 6.15 -11.86
C LEU A 209 0.27 5.48 -12.12
N GLU A 210 -0.85 6.05 -11.64
CA GLU A 210 -2.17 5.46 -11.87
C GLU A 210 -2.54 5.42 -13.36
N ALA A 211 -2.11 6.40 -14.15
CA ALA A 211 -2.28 6.37 -15.61
C ALA A 211 -1.53 5.19 -16.23
N ALA A 212 -0.30 4.91 -15.79
CA ALA A 212 0.47 3.77 -16.27
C ALA A 212 -0.15 2.42 -15.85
N LEU A 213 -0.72 2.34 -14.65
CA LEU A 213 -1.46 1.15 -14.20
C LEU A 213 -2.71 0.91 -15.06
N LEU A 214 -3.46 1.97 -15.35
CA LEU A 214 -4.59 1.92 -16.27
C LEU A 214 -4.18 1.43 -17.67
N LEU A 215 -3.07 1.92 -18.21
CA LEU A 215 -2.53 1.46 -19.50
C LEU A 215 -2.23 -0.04 -19.46
N ALA A 216 -1.54 -0.51 -18.41
CA ALA A 216 -1.21 -1.92 -18.24
C ALA A 216 -2.48 -2.80 -18.16
N GLU A 217 -3.49 -2.38 -17.37
CA GLU A 217 -4.77 -3.10 -17.24
C GLU A 217 -5.57 -3.12 -18.55
N SER A 218 -5.39 -2.12 -19.40
CA SER A 218 -6.06 -2.03 -20.71
C SER A 218 -5.34 -2.74 -21.86
N GLY A 219 -4.15 -3.30 -21.60
CA GLY A 219 -3.34 -3.99 -22.60
C GLY A 219 -2.31 -3.12 -23.34
N ASP A 220 -2.26 -1.81 -23.08
CA ASP A 220 -1.17 -0.93 -23.59
C ASP A 220 0.09 -1.09 -22.71
N ARG A 221 0.72 -2.25 -22.85
CA ARG A 221 1.93 -2.65 -22.11
C ARG A 221 3.10 -1.72 -22.38
N GLU A 222 3.29 -1.32 -23.64
CA GLU A 222 4.41 -0.46 -24.05
C GLU A 222 4.27 0.95 -23.46
N GLY A 223 3.08 1.55 -23.57
CA GLY A 223 2.80 2.85 -22.99
C GLY A 223 2.88 2.86 -21.46
N ALA A 224 2.50 1.76 -20.81
CA ALA A 224 2.66 1.59 -19.37
C ALA A 224 4.15 1.56 -18.96
N LEU A 225 4.96 0.72 -19.63
CA LEU A 225 6.38 0.60 -19.33
C LEU A 225 7.15 1.89 -19.55
N GLU A 226 6.82 2.65 -20.60
CA GLU A 226 7.39 3.98 -20.86
C GLU A 226 7.24 4.89 -19.62
N VAL A 227 6.01 5.00 -19.09
CA VAL A 227 5.71 5.89 -17.96
C VAL A 227 6.31 5.35 -16.66
N LEU A 228 6.21 4.05 -16.40
CA LEU A 228 6.75 3.44 -15.17
C LEU A 228 8.28 3.57 -15.08
N LYS A 229 8.99 3.30 -16.18
CA LYS A 229 10.46 3.47 -16.24
C LYS A 229 10.84 4.95 -16.04
N ALA A 230 10.11 5.87 -16.68
CA ALA A 230 10.36 7.30 -16.48
C ALA A 230 10.14 7.77 -15.03
N LEU A 231 9.16 7.20 -14.31
CA LEU A 231 8.93 7.50 -12.89
C LEU A 231 10.09 7.02 -12.01
N VAL A 232 10.64 5.83 -12.29
CA VAL A 232 11.78 5.26 -11.57
C VAL A 232 13.05 6.10 -11.77
N GLU A 233 13.27 6.57 -12.99
CA GLU A 233 14.50 7.28 -13.38
C GLU A 233 14.47 8.78 -13.04
N ASP A 234 13.30 9.33 -12.71
CA ASP A 234 13.15 10.75 -12.34
C ASP A 234 13.50 10.95 -10.85
N PRO A 235 14.62 11.64 -10.52
CA PRO A 235 15.06 11.83 -9.15
C PRO A 235 14.12 12.73 -8.32
N LYS A 236 13.11 13.35 -8.95
CA LYS A 236 12.08 14.15 -8.27
C LYS A 236 10.86 13.33 -7.89
N THR A 237 10.76 12.08 -8.36
CA THR A 237 9.69 11.17 -7.95
C THR A 237 9.92 10.75 -6.51
N ALA A 238 8.91 10.92 -5.66
CA ALA A 238 8.98 10.46 -4.28
C ALA A 238 9.23 8.95 -4.20
N ASP A 239 10.05 8.51 -3.25
CA ASP A 239 10.53 7.12 -3.15
C ASP A 239 9.38 6.10 -3.20
N ALA A 240 8.31 6.29 -2.43
CA ALA A 240 7.15 5.39 -2.43
C ALA A 240 6.52 5.21 -3.83
N VAL A 241 6.51 6.26 -4.66
CA VAL A 241 5.97 6.22 -6.02
C VAL A 241 6.95 5.53 -6.96
N ALA A 242 8.24 5.85 -6.87
CA ALA A 242 9.29 5.21 -7.65
C ALA A 242 9.38 3.71 -7.36
N GLN A 243 9.22 3.32 -6.09
CA GLN A 243 9.19 1.93 -5.62
C GLN A 243 8.02 1.15 -6.23
N ARG A 244 6.80 1.69 -6.16
CA ARG A 244 5.62 1.07 -6.82
C ARG A 244 5.79 1.01 -8.34
N ALA A 245 6.36 2.04 -8.95
CA ALA A 245 6.64 2.05 -10.38
C ALA A 245 7.66 0.98 -10.77
N LEU A 246 8.71 0.77 -9.96
CA LEU A 246 9.71 -0.27 -10.16
C LEU A 246 9.09 -1.67 -10.09
N ASP A 247 8.34 -1.94 -9.01
CA ASP A 247 7.71 -3.24 -8.78
C ASP A 247 6.77 -3.60 -9.95
N ARG A 248 6.03 -2.61 -10.47
CA ARG A 248 5.11 -2.78 -11.61
C ARG A 248 5.82 -2.89 -12.94
N ALA A 249 6.85 -2.09 -13.21
CA ALA A 249 7.61 -2.19 -14.44
C ALA A 249 8.35 -3.54 -14.54
N ALA A 250 9.00 -3.96 -13.45
CA ALA A 250 9.79 -5.18 -13.42
C ALA A 250 8.95 -6.46 -13.49
N THR A 251 7.67 -6.41 -13.11
CA THR A 251 6.74 -7.55 -13.27
C THR A 251 5.97 -7.56 -14.58
N LEU A 252 5.99 -6.44 -15.32
CA LEU A 252 5.32 -6.26 -16.61
C LEU A 252 6.26 -6.47 -17.81
N ALA A 253 7.54 -6.15 -17.67
CA ALA A 253 8.54 -6.26 -18.72
C ALA A 253 8.97 -7.71 -18.99
N ASP A 254 9.39 -7.99 -20.23
CA ASP A 254 10.00 -9.26 -20.60
C ASP A 254 11.52 -9.29 -20.34
N ASP A 255 12.14 -10.46 -20.54
CA ASP A 255 13.56 -10.67 -20.26
C ASP A 255 14.48 -9.73 -21.04
N ASP A 256 14.15 -9.38 -22.28
CA ASP A 256 15.00 -8.55 -23.13
C ASP A 256 14.86 -7.07 -22.72
N GLU A 257 13.64 -6.62 -22.43
CA GLU A 257 13.36 -5.29 -21.90
C GLU A 257 14.01 -5.05 -20.54
N ILE A 258 14.05 -6.07 -19.67
CA ILE A 258 14.73 -6.00 -18.38
C ILE A 258 16.24 -5.88 -18.57
N LYS A 259 16.84 -6.72 -19.42
CA LYS A 259 18.29 -6.67 -19.71
C LYS A 259 18.70 -5.29 -20.23
N ASP A 260 17.95 -4.75 -21.19
CA ASP A 260 18.24 -3.44 -21.76
C ASP A 260 18.07 -2.31 -20.74
N TRP A 261 17.05 -2.40 -19.89
CA TRP A 261 16.82 -1.40 -18.85
C TRP A 261 17.89 -1.43 -17.76
N VAL A 262 18.25 -2.61 -17.26
CA VAL A 262 19.34 -2.80 -16.29
C VAL A 262 20.65 -2.29 -16.84
N ARG A 263 21.00 -2.62 -18.10
CA ARG A 263 22.21 -2.10 -18.74
C ARG A 263 22.23 -0.57 -18.79
N THR A 264 21.09 0.03 -19.09
CA THR A 264 20.95 1.50 -19.17
C THR A 264 21.11 2.16 -17.80
N MET A 265 20.52 1.58 -16.75
CA MET A 265 20.66 2.09 -15.37
C MET A 265 22.10 2.00 -14.87
N LEU A 266 22.76 0.85 -15.06
CA LEU A 266 24.17 0.66 -14.66
C LEU A 266 25.12 1.58 -15.41
N ALA A 267 24.84 1.93 -16.67
CA ALA A 267 25.64 2.88 -17.43
C ALA A 267 25.56 4.31 -16.88
N LYS A 268 24.49 4.67 -16.16
CA LYS A 268 24.32 5.97 -15.50
C LYS A 268 25.00 6.01 -14.13
N GLY A 269 25.24 4.86 -13.48
CA GLY A 269 25.90 4.73 -12.17
C GLY A 269 25.06 5.20 -10.96
N GLU A 270 24.24 6.25 -11.14
CA GLU A 270 23.35 6.78 -10.09
C GLU A 270 22.13 5.87 -9.80
N LEU A 271 21.88 4.87 -10.66
CA LEU A 271 20.73 3.97 -10.60
C LEU A 271 21.11 2.51 -10.29
N ASP A 272 22.32 2.27 -9.76
CA ASP A 272 22.83 0.93 -9.50
C ASP A 272 21.93 0.16 -8.51
N ALA A 273 21.43 0.83 -7.47
CA ALA A 273 20.51 0.23 -6.50
C ALA A 273 19.18 -0.20 -7.15
N GLN A 274 18.61 0.66 -8.00
CA GLN A 274 17.37 0.37 -8.73
C GLN A 274 17.59 -0.79 -9.72
N ALA A 275 18.73 -0.84 -10.41
CA ALA A 275 19.08 -1.93 -11.30
C ALA A 275 19.12 -3.29 -10.59
N ILE A 276 19.74 -3.33 -9.40
CA ILE A 276 19.79 -4.54 -8.57
C ILE A 276 18.38 -4.98 -8.14
N ARG A 277 17.54 -4.02 -7.71
CA ARG A 277 16.15 -4.33 -7.34
C ARG A 277 15.32 -4.86 -8.50
N VAL A 278 15.47 -4.28 -9.70
CA VAL A 278 14.77 -4.78 -10.91
C VAL A 278 15.09 -6.23 -11.17
N VAL A 279 16.37 -6.62 -11.06
CA VAL A 279 16.77 -8.03 -11.22
C VAL A 279 16.08 -8.93 -10.19
N GLY A 280 16.05 -8.51 -8.92
CA GLY A 280 15.39 -9.26 -7.85
C GLY A 280 13.89 -9.44 -8.09
N ILE A 281 13.21 -8.36 -8.45
CA ILE A 281 11.77 -8.35 -8.71
C ILE A 281 11.42 -9.13 -9.97
N HIS A 282 12.20 -9.02 -11.04
CA HIS A 282 11.96 -9.79 -12.26
C HIS A 282 12.08 -11.29 -11.98
N GLY A 283 13.13 -11.69 -11.26
CA GLY A 283 13.29 -13.05 -10.76
C GLY A 283 13.97 -14.03 -11.73
N ASP A 284 14.74 -13.53 -12.70
CA ASP A 284 15.50 -14.38 -13.62
C ASP A 284 16.64 -15.13 -12.88
N ALA A 285 16.51 -16.45 -12.79
CA ALA A 285 17.50 -17.31 -12.14
C ALA A 285 18.90 -17.24 -12.78
N ALA A 286 19.00 -16.87 -14.07
CA ALA A 286 20.30 -16.69 -14.72
C ALA A 286 21.09 -15.50 -14.15
N SER A 287 20.43 -14.60 -13.42
CA SER A 287 21.05 -13.42 -12.80
C SER A 287 21.74 -13.71 -11.46
N TRP A 288 21.57 -14.90 -10.86
CA TRP A 288 22.17 -15.24 -9.56
C TRP A 288 23.69 -15.02 -9.48
N PRO A 289 24.52 -15.45 -10.45
CA PRO A 289 25.96 -15.20 -10.39
C PRO A 289 26.31 -13.71 -10.32
N TRP A 290 25.60 -12.87 -11.08
CA TRP A 290 25.78 -11.43 -11.06
C TRP A 290 25.31 -10.81 -9.74
N LEU A 291 24.14 -11.22 -9.24
CA LEU A 291 23.59 -10.71 -7.99
C LEU A 291 24.50 -11.04 -6.79
N ILE A 292 25.03 -12.27 -6.73
CA ILE A 292 26.02 -12.68 -5.73
C ILE A 292 27.28 -11.81 -5.79
N SER A 293 27.72 -11.39 -6.98
CA SER A 293 28.87 -10.47 -7.10
C SER A 293 28.59 -9.07 -6.56
N GLN A 294 27.32 -8.62 -6.54
CA GLN A 294 26.94 -7.35 -5.91
C GLN A 294 26.87 -7.45 -4.39
N MET A 295 26.57 -8.64 -3.86
CA MET A 295 26.58 -8.92 -2.41
C MET A 295 27.97 -8.77 -1.77
N GLU A 296 29.04 -8.91 -2.56
CA GLU A 296 30.42 -8.80 -2.07
C GLU A 296 30.91 -7.35 -1.91
N LYS A 297 30.22 -6.40 -2.55
CA LYS A 297 30.61 -4.99 -2.58
C LYS A 297 29.92 -4.23 -1.47
N GLY A 298 30.65 -3.41 -0.73
CA GLY A 298 30.08 -2.64 0.38
C GLY A 298 28.90 -1.77 -0.06
N ALA A 299 29.02 -1.06 -1.18
CA ALA A 299 27.99 -0.13 -1.64
C ALA A 299 26.67 -0.80 -2.05
N THR A 300 26.66 -2.10 -2.37
CA THR A 300 25.49 -2.77 -2.95
C THR A 300 25.06 -4.04 -2.20
N ALA A 301 25.76 -4.42 -1.13
CA ALA A 301 25.50 -5.69 -0.44
C ALA A 301 24.08 -5.79 0.12
N GLU A 302 23.62 -4.75 0.82
CA GLU A 302 22.29 -4.72 1.43
C GLU A 302 21.19 -4.81 0.35
N ILE A 303 21.27 -3.97 -0.68
CA ILE A 303 20.25 -3.96 -1.75
C ILE A 303 20.26 -5.25 -2.58
N ALA A 304 21.41 -5.89 -2.75
CA ALA A 304 21.51 -7.21 -3.36
C ALA A 304 20.89 -8.31 -2.49
N GLY A 305 20.98 -8.18 -1.16
CA GLY A 305 20.27 -9.02 -0.21
C GLY A 305 18.76 -8.91 -0.35
N PHE A 306 18.21 -7.69 -0.41
CA PHE A 306 16.78 -7.47 -0.66
C PHE A 306 16.32 -8.05 -2.01
N ALA A 307 17.11 -7.84 -3.07
CA ALA A 307 16.82 -8.45 -4.37
C ALA A 307 16.82 -9.98 -4.32
N ALA A 308 17.69 -10.60 -3.52
CA ALA A 308 17.69 -12.05 -3.33
C ALA A 308 16.45 -12.53 -2.56
N CYS A 309 15.97 -11.77 -1.56
CA CYS A 309 14.69 -12.04 -0.91
C CYS A 309 13.52 -12.00 -1.91
N ASP A 310 13.51 -11.04 -2.84
CA ASP A 310 12.49 -10.95 -3.90
C ASP A 310 12.53 -12.17 -4.84
N MET A 311 13.72 -12.65 -5.22
CA MET A 311 13.88 -13.86 -6.04
C MET A 311 13.44 -15.13 -5.29
N LEU A 312 13.83 -15.26 -4.01
CA LEU A 312 13.50 -16.42 -3.18
C LEU A 312 12.06 -16.38 -2.65
N GLY A 313 11.43 -15.21 -2.66
CA GLY A 313 10.12 -14.98 -2.08
C GLY A 313 10.09 -15.07 -0.54
N CYS A 314 11.19 -14.78 0.14
CA CYS A 314 11.31 -14.82 1.60
C CYS A 314 11.35 -13.41 2.23
N GLU A 315 11.28 -13.35 3.56
CA GLU A 315 11.57 -12.14 4.32
C GLU A 315 13.08 -12.04 4.61
N LEU A 316 13.57 -10.82 4.80
CA LEU A 316 14.94 -10.60 5.25
C LEU A 316 15.06 -10.94 6.74
N THR A 317 15.60 -12.12 7.04
CA THR A 317 15.78 -12.60 8.42
C THR A 317 17.10 -13.35 8.57
N ILE A 318 17.74 -13.22 9.75
CA ILE A 318 18.95 -13.99 10.09
C ILE A 318 18.66 -15.49 9.95
N GLY A 319 19.56 -16.22 9.30
CA GLY A 319 19.41 -17.64 9.06
C GLY A 319 20.49 -18.19 8.13
N THR A 320 20.12 -19.08 7.23
CA THR A 320 21.08 -19.73 6.31
C THR A 320 21.70 -18.75 5.34
N PHE A 321 20.92 -17.81 4.79
CA PHE A 321 21.37 -16.91 3.72
C PHE A 321 21.77 -15.52 4.20
N PHE A 322 21.42 -15.15 5.43
CA PHE A 322 21.63 -13.81 5.95
C PHE A 322 22.15 -13.85 7.38
N THR A 323 23.01 -12.90 7.73
CA THR A 323 23.76 -12.87 8.98
C THR A 323 24.00 -11.44 9.45
N ASP A 324 24.11 -11.29 10.76
CA ASP A 324 24.59 -10.10 11.49
C ASP A 324 26.05 -10.27 11.96
N ASP A 325 26.70 -11.42 11.68
CA ASP A 325 28.07 -11.70 12.09
C ASP A 325 29.07 -11.08 11.10
N PRO A 326 29.89 -10.10 11.51
CA PRO A 326 30.89 -9.47 10.64
C PRO A 326 31.90 -10.46 10.06
N MET A 327 32.17 -11.57 10.76
CA MET A 327 33.15 -12.57 10.30
C MET A 327 32.66 -13.40 9.13
N ARG A 328 31.37 -13.29 8.78
CA ARG A 328 30.73 -14.06 7.70
C ARG A 328 30.49 -13.24 6.43
N VAL A 329 30.85 -11.95 6.44
CA VAL A 329 30.78 -11.07 5.27
C VAL A 329 32.19 -10.68 4.80
N SER A 330 32.30 -10.02 3.65
CA SER A 330 33.60 -9.55 3.16
C SER A 330 34.13 -8.39 4.01
N ASP A 331 35.46 -8.22 4.06
CA ASP A 331 36.08 -7.08 4.77
C ASP A 331 35.55 -5.72 4.28
N GLU A 332 35.24 -5.61 2.99
CA GLU A 332 34.67 -4.40 2.39
C GLU A 332 33.27 -4.10 2.94
N VAL A 333 32.41 -5.12 3.05
CA VAL A 333 31.06 -4.99 3.60
C VAL A 333 31.12 -4.70 5.10
N ALA A 334 31.95 -5.43 5.85
CA ALA A 334 32.14 -5.22 7.28
C ALA A 334 32.68 -3.81 7.61
N ALA A 335 33.46 -3.20 6.71
CA ALA A 335 33.96 -1.85 6.89
C ALA A 335 32.90 -0.76 6.63
N GLN A 336 31.86 -1.06 5.85
CA GLN A 336 30.86 -0.09 5.43
C GLN A 336 29.59 -0.10 6.29
N TYR A 337 29.22 -1.23 6.84
CA TYR A 337 28.03 -1.37 7.68
C TYR A 337 28.39 -1.63 9.14
N ASP A 338 27.61 -1.04 10.04
CA ASP A 338 27.57 -1.51 11.41
C ASP A 338 26.78 -2.82 11.45
N VAL A 339 27.48 -3.91 11.19
CA VAL A 339 26.97 -5.29 11.13
C VAL A 339 26.15 -5.68 12.37
N ASP A 340 26.42 -5.07 13.53
CA ASP A 340 25.66 -5.31 14.77
C ASP A 340 24.19 -4.87 14.65
N PHE A 341 23.85 -4.08 13.63
CA PHE A 341 22.50 -3.58 13.36
C PHE A 341 22.00 -3.89 11.94
N ALA A 342 22.79 -4.59 11.11
CA ALA A 342 22.45 -4.87 9.71
C ALA A 342 22.37 -6.37 9.42
N ILE A 343 21.28 -6.81 8.80
CA ILE A 343 21.13 -8.18 8.30
C ILE A 343 21.68 -8.21 6.86
N LEU A 344 22.83 -8.86 6.67
CA LEU A 344 23.59 -8.85 5.42
C LEU A 344 23.64 -10.23 4.76
N PRO A 345 23.81 -10.30 3.44
CA PRO A 345 23.87 -11.59 2.73
C PRO A 345 25.16 -12.36 3.04
N ASP A 346 25.02 -13.64 3.39
CA ASP A 346 26.13 -14.58 3.49
C ASP A 346 26.47 -15.14 2.10
N VAL A 347 27.41 -14.48 1.43
CA VAL A 347 27.85 -14.78 0.06
C VAL A 347 28.29 -16.24 -0.08
N GLN A 348 28.94 -16.81 0.95
CA GLN A 348 29.40 -18.19 0.89
C GLN A 348 28.22 -19.16 0.83
N GLN A 349 27.18 -18.92 1.63
CA GLN A 349 25.97 -19.75 1.62
C GLN A 349 25.19 -19.60 0.32
N PHE A 350 25.10 -18.39 -0.25
CA PHE A 350 24.51 -18.20 -1.57
C PHE A 350 25.28 -18.96 -2.67
N ARG A 351 26.62 -18.94 -2.65
CA ARG A 351 27.45 -19.71 -3.60
C ARG A 351 27.24 -21.21 -3.48
N ILE A 352 27.20 -21.73 -2.25
CA ILE A 352 26.94 -23.15 -1.99
C ILE A 352 25.56 -23.54 -2.52
N ALA A 353 24.53 -22.72 -2.24
CA ALA A 353 23.18 -22.99 -2.71
C ALA A 353 23.07 -22.91 -4.24
N LEU A 354 23.73 -21.95 -4.88
CA LEU A 354 23.78 -21.86 -6.35
C LEU A 354 24.44 -23.10 -6.96
N ALA A 355 25.60 -23.51 -6.44
CA ALA A 355 26.34 -24.68 -6.93
C ALA A 355 25.62 -26.01 -6.68
N THR A 356 24.67 -26.04 -5.74
CA THR A 356 23.87 -27.22 -5.41
C THR A 356 22.42 -27.14 -5.93
N GLU A 357 22.12 -26.16 -6.77
CA GLU A 357 20.78 -25.93 -7.37
C GLU A 357 19.66 -25.76 -6.33
N ARG A 358 19.97 -25.08 -5.22
CA ARG A 358 19.05 -24.83 -4.09
C ARG A 358 18.52 -23.40 -4.00
N LEU A 359 18.85 -22.54 -4.95
CA LEU A 359 18.29 -21.18 -5.05
C LEU A 359 16.96 -21.20 -5.80
N SER A 360 15.94 -21.73 -5.13
CA SER A 360 14.58 -21.84 -5.65
C SER A 360 13.63 -20.99 -4.82
N PRO A 361 12.62 -20.36 -5.43
CA PRO A 361 11.62 -19.59 -4.68
C PRO A 361 10.83 -20.49 -3.72
N LEU A 362 10.49 -19.96 -2.54
CA LEU A 362 9.52 -20.54 -1.62
C LEU A 362 8.15 -20.62 -2.30
N LEU A 363 7.31 -21.56 -1.87
CA LEU A 363 6.01 -21.84 -2.48
C LEU A 363 4.88 -21.71 -1.46
N GLY A 364 3.69 -21.36 -1.93
CA GLY A 364 2.48 -21.31 -1.11
C GLY A 364 2.59 -20.36 0.07
N GLU A 365 2.19 -20.84 1.25
CA GLU A 365 2.08 -20.03 2.47
C GLU A 365 3.42 -19.59 3.07
N GLU A 366 4.54 -20.19 2.65
CA GLU A 366 5.88 -19.81 3.13
C GLU A 366 6.41 -18.52 2.49
N ARG A 367 5.75 -18.05 1.42
CA ARG A 367 6.13 -16.81 0.74
C ARG A 367 5.80 -15.57 1.57
N SER A 368 6.71 -14.59 1.55
CA SER A 368 6.51 -13.27 2.16
C SER A 368 5.33 -12.50 1.56
N LEU A 369 4.79 -11.52 2.28
CA LEU A 369 3.70 -10.68 1.78
C LEU A 369 4.13 -9.90 0.52
N ARG A 370 5.38 -9.43 0.51
CA ARG A 370 5.99 -8.79 -0.66
C ARG A 370 6.04 -9.73 -1.86
N ALA A 371 6.51 -10.97 -1.68
CA ALA A 371 6.58 -11.94 -2.76
C ALA A 371 5.20 -12.26 -3.37
N ARG A 372 4.17 -12.42 -2.53
CA ARG A 372 2.80 -12.64 -2.97
C ARG A 372 2.22 -11.44 -3.72
N THR A 373 2.59 -10.23 -3.32
CA THR A 373 2.23 -9.00 -4.05
C THR A 373 2.85 -8.98 -5.45
N LEU A 374 4.13 -9.35 -5.59
CA LEU A 374 4.80 -9.45 -6.89
C LEU A 374 4.19 -10.56 -7.76
N ASP A 375 3.81 -11.70 -7.18
CA ASP A 375 3.13 -12.78 -7.92
C ASP A 375 1.79 -12.33 -8.49
N ARG A 376 1.02 -11.57 -7.71
CA ARG A 376 -0.22 -10.94 -8.17
C ARG A 376 0.04 -10.02 -9.36
N TYR A 377 1.05 -9.16 -9.28
CA TYR A 377 1.39 -8.27 -10.39
C TYR A 377 1.77 -9.04 -11.66
N ARG A 378 2.53 -10.12 -11.55
CA ARG A 378 2.84 -11.01 -12.68
C ARG A 378 1.59 -11.69 -13.24
N ALA A 379 0.65 -12.10 -12.39
CA ALA A 379 -0.61 -12.70 -12.81
C ALA A 379 -1.48 -11.70 -13.59
N GLU A 380 -1.58 -10.47 -13.11
CA GLU A 380 -2.29 -9.37 -13.79
C GLU A 380 -1.66 -9.08 -15.17
N ALA A 381 -0.34 -8.97 -15.26
CA ALA A 381 0.37 -8.74 -16.51
C ALA A 381 0.12 -9.85 -17.56
N ARG A 382 0.06 -11.12 -17.12
CA ARG A 382 -0.28 -12.25 -17.99
C ARG A 382 -1.74 -12.22 -18.45
N SER A 383 -2.65 -11.78 -17.59
CA SER A 383 -4.08 -11.69 -17.94
C SER A 383 -4.37 -10.57 -18.95
N ALA A 384 -3.63 -9.47 -18.93
CA ALA A 384 -3.80 -8.35 -19.85
C ALA A 384 -3.25 -8.61 -21.26
N THR A 385 -2.43 -9.65 -21.44
CA THR A 385 -1.79 -10.02 -22.71
C THR A 385 -2.44 -11.24 -23.39
N ALA A 386 -3.39 -11.89 -22.71
CA ALA A 386 -4.17 -13.03 -23.19
C ALA A 386 -5.49 -12.56 -23.83
#